data_AF-A0A812GRG8-F1
#
_entry.id   AF-A0A812GRG8-F1
#
_cell.length_a   1.000
_cell.length_b   1.000
_cell.length_c   1.000
_cell.angle_alpha   90.00
_cell.angle_beta   90.00
_cell.angle_gamma   90.00
#
_symmetry.space_group_name_H-M   'P 1'
#
loop_
_entity.id
_entity.type
_entity.pdbx_description
1 polymer ?
#
loop_
_entity_poly.entity_id
_entity_poly.type
_entity_poly.pdbx_seq_one_letter_code
_entity_poly.pdbx_strand_id
1 'polypeptide(L)'
;MAESLAIAASEATGAAQPTAVTAAASSQHSQRSLDLEFATTMQAVEVALASAPRTMRIRGEQWAQRLQLMASVTQPLFQKDRNLHADLLLKCIQEQAWTEPLDKHPPEGPLPCLPRHVACSLRKARAERLRASRSQGCAEVQRPSDSLAMAAAAAVSGKPEARSSVGLGMPEVSVAAPPAYAALAARVAHLELQNKQLRRQLLEARNRPGPEARPRTPRPRTPRPTLRPASPAPSAHSARGAFAAPAPPHSEAPCKAPLAAAHATAAHSTTAAAHAADPPARVRAEVQGPVSAPGPPPPEGDTEAFLRYLDAFQNYAGSLFAPKLDS
;
A
#
# COMPACT_ATOMS: atom_id res chain seq x y z
N MET A 1 13.80 77.14 -9.00
CA MET A 1 12.51 76.62 -9.51
C MET A 1 12.78 75.17 -9.84
N ALA A 2 12.62 74.27 -8.87
CA ALA A 2 11.37 73.59 -8.52
C ALA A 2 10.99 72.55 -9.57
N GLU A 3 11.29 71.28 -9.28
CA GLU A 3 10.58 70.06 -9.74
C GLU A 3 11.26 68.86 -9.03
N SER A 4 10.81 68.42 -7.86
CA SER A 4 9.57 67.72 -7.48
C SER A 4 9.68 66.19 -7.65
N LEU A 5 9.85 65.54 -6.50
CA LEU A 5 9.92 64.11 -6.24
C LEU A 5 8.53 63.44 -6.35
N ALA A 6 8.45 62.31 -7.05
CA ALA A 6 7.37 61.32 -6.95
C ALA A 6 8.05 59.93 -6.84
N ILE A 7 8.07 59.30 -5.66
CA ILE A 7 7.07 58.36 -5.13
C ILE A 7 6.75 57.21 -6.11
N ALA A 8 7.33 56.03 -5.85
CA ALA A 8 6.64 54.75 -6.02
C ALA A 8 7.28 53.72 -5.09
N ALA A 9 6.56 53.43 -4.00
CA ALA A 9 6.87 52.37 -3.05
C ALA A 9 6.73 51.01 -3.74
N SER A 10 7.80 50.22 -3.74
CA SER A 10 7.73 48.81 -4.13
C SER A 10 6.99 48.03 -3.05
N GLU A 11 5.84 47.50 -3.44
CA GLU A 11 5.04 46.54 -2.69
C GLU A 11 5.86 45.28 -2.40
N ALA A 12 6.21 45.09 -1.13
CA ALA A 12 6.70 43.83 -0.62
C ALA A 12 5.53 42.83 -0.55
N THR A 13 5.26 42.15 -1.67
CA THR A 13 4.34 41.02 -1.72
C THR A 13 4.89 39.89 -0.86
N GLY A 14 4.35 39.77 0.36
CA GLY A 14 4.63 38.68 1.27
C GLY A 14 4.30 37.33 0.63
N ALA A 15 5.34 36.56 0.30
CA ALA A 15 5.25 35.18 -0.12
C ALA A 15 4.75 34.32 1.04
N ALA A 16 3.43 34.18 1.14
CA ALA A 16 2.77 33.26 2.06
C ALA A 16 3.19 31.82 1.74
N GLN A 17 3.87 31.17 2.69
CA GLN A 17 4.40 29.81 2.59
C GLN A 17 3.28 28.77 2.33
N PRO A 18 3.28 28.05 1.19
CA PRO A 18 2.31 27.01 0.87
C PRO A 18 2.85 25.59 1.19
N THR A 19 3.49 25.38 2.34
CA THR A 19 4.29 24.15 2.57
C THR A 19 3.55 23.02 3.29
N ALA A 20 2.56 23.30 4.13
CA ALA A 20 1.94 22.25 4.97
C ALA A 20 0.85 21.41 4.27
N VAL A 21 0.04 22.01 3.40
CA VAL A 21 -1.11 21.31 2.78
C VAL A 21 -0.66 20.33 1.68
N THR A 22 0.44 20.63 1.01
CA THR A 22 0.96 19.82 -0.10
C THR A 22 1.52 18.46 0.38
N ALA A 23 2.17 18.42 1.54
CA ALA A 23 2.78 17.19 2.07
C ALA A 23 1.73 16.12 2.41
N ALA A 24 0.57 16.52 2.95
CA ALA A 24 -0.50 15.59 3.30
C ALA A 24 -1.14 14.94 2.06
N ALA A 25 -1.30 15.70 0.97
CA ALA A 25 -1.87 15.19 -0.28
C ALA A 25 -0.98 14.12 -0.93
N SER A 26 0.35 14.30 -0.90
CA SER A 26 1.30 13.32 -1.45
C SER A 26 1.27 11.98 -0.69
N SER A 27 1.13 12.01 0.64
CA SER A 27 1.04 10.80 1.46
C SER A 27 -0.22 9.99 1.14
N GLN A 28 -1.37 10.65 1.04
CA GLN A 28 -2.64 10.00 0.70
C GLN A 28 -2.61 9.38 -0.70
N HIS A 29 -1.97 10.04 -1.66
CA HIS A 29 -1.82 9.49 -3.01
C HIS A 29 -0.98 8.20 -3.00
N SER A 30 0.13 8.18 -2.25
CA SER A 30 0.94 6.97 -2.10
C SER A 30 0.18 5.82 -1.45
N GLN A 31 -0.65 6.09 -0.42
CA GLN A 31 -1.46 5.05 0.23
C GLN A 31 -2.48 4.45 -0.74
N ARG A 32 -3.23 5.31 -1.46
CA ARG A 32 -4.20 4.86 -2.46
C ARG A 32 -3.54 4.02 -3.56
N SER A 33 -2.32 4.38 -3.97
CA SER A 33 -1.56 3.58 -4.93
C SER A 33 -1.24 2.19 -4.40
N LEU A 34 -0.81 2.06 -3.14
CA LEU A 34 -0.51 0.76 -2.52
C LEU A 34 -1.76 -0.12 -2.36
N ASP A 35 -2.91 0.47 -2.04
CA ASP A 35 -4.17 -0.27 -1.90
C ASP A 35 -4.70 -0.74 -3.27
N LEU A 36 -4.57 0.07 -4.32
CA LEU A 36 -4.92 -0.34 -5.68
C LEU A 36 -4.05 -1.50 -6.18
N GLU A 37 -2.74 -1.42 -5.92
CA GLU A 37 -1.81 -2.50 -6.22
C GLU A 37 -2.17 -3.78 -5.48
N PHE A 38 -2.49 -3.68 -4.19
CA PHE A 38 -2.92 -4.81 -3.38
C PHE A 38 -4.17 -5.48 -3.98
N ALA A 39 -5.20 -4.68 -4.28
CA ALA A 39 -6.45 -5.18 -4.85
C ALA A 39 -6.22 -5.91 -6.18
N THR A 40 -5.35 -5.35 -7.03
CA THR A 40 -4.98 -5.95 -8.32
C THR A 40 -4.27 -7.29 -8.13
N THR A 41 -3.30 -7.36 -7.20
CA THR A 41 -2.60 -8.63 -6.91
C THR A 41 -3.53 -9.66 -6.28
N MET A 42 -4.44 -9.25 -5.37
CA MET A 42 -5.41 -10.16 -4.76
C MET A 42 -6.41 -10.72 -5.78
N GLN A 43 -6.86 -9.92 -6.74
CA GLN A 43 -7.68 -10.42 -7.85
C GLN A 43 -6.93 -11.48 -8.68
N ALA A 44 -5.64 -11.27 -8.96
CA ALA A 44 -4.81 -12.27 -9.64
C ALA A 44 -4.63 -13.55 -8.80
N VAL A 45 -4.51 -13.43 -7.48
CA VAL A 45 -4.48 -14.58 -6.55
C VAL A 45 -5.78 -15.38 -6.62
N GLU A 46 -6.94 -14.72 -6.59
CA GLU A 46 -8.25 -15.39 -6.68
C GLU A 46 -8.42 -16.16 -8.00
N VAL A 47 -8.03 -15.54 -9.12
CA VAL A 47 -8.04 -16.20 -10.44
C VAL A 47 -7.10 -17.41 -10.46
N ALA A 48 -5.89 -17.27 -9.91
CA ALA A 48 -4.92 -18.36 -9.83
C ALA A 48 -5.44 -19.52 -8.96
N LEU A 49 -6.03 -19.22 -7.79
CA LEU A 49 -6.59 -20.22 -6.87
C LEU A 49 -7.75 -21.02 -7.47
N ALA A 50 -8.57 -20.40 -8.31
CA ALA A 50 -9.66 -21.09 -9.01
C ALA A 50 -9.16 -22.26 -9.87
N SER A 51 -7.98 -22.09 -10.48
CA SER A 51 -7.32 -23.12 -11.31
C SER A 51 -6.37 -24.05 -10.54
N ALA A 52 -5.99 -23.69 -9.32
CA ALA A 52 -4.98 -24.42 -8.54
C ALA A 52 -5.49 -25.78 -8.00
N PRO A 53 -4.60 -26.76 -7.76
CA PRO A 53 -4.92 -28.01 -7.10
C PRO A 53 -5.58 -27.80 -5.72
N ARG A 54 -6.47 -28.72 -5.31
CA ARG A 54 -7.25 -28.59 -4.06
C ARG A 54 -6.38 -28.36 -2.82
N THR A 55 -5.24 -29.05 -2.72
CA THR A 55 -4.31 -28.90 -1.59
C THR A 55 -3.73 -27.50 -1.50
N MET A 56 -3.36 -26.91 -2.64
CA MET A 56 -2.90 -25.52 -2.70
C MET A 56 -4.03 -24.53 -2.42
N ARG A 57 -5.22 -24.81 -2.95
CA ARG A 57 -6.37 -23.93 -2.81
C ARG A 57 -6.72 -23.66 -1.35
N ILE A 58 -6.83 -24.71 -0.54
CA ILE A 58 -7.18 -24.59 0.89
C ILE A 58 -6.18 -23.67 1.62
N ARG A 59 -4.88 -23.88 1.40
CA ARG A 59 -3.83 -23.08 2.05
C ARG A 59 -3.79 -21.66 1.52
N GLY A 60 -3.90 -21.49 0.21
CA GLY A 60 -3.91 -20.19 -0.44
C GLY A 60 -5.12 -19.34 -0.05
N GLU A 61 -6.29 -19.95 0.12
CA GLU A 61 -7.49 -19.29 0.65
C GLU A 61 -7.29 -18.79 2.07
N GLN A 62 -6.68 -19.59 2.96
CA GLN A 62 -6.38 -19.16 4.34
C GLN A 62 -5.44 -17.95 4.37
N TRP A 63 -4.38 -17.96 3.56
CA TRP A 63 -3.47 -16.82 3.45
C TRP A 63 -4.13 -15.61 2.80
N ALA A 64 -4.95 -15.80 1.76
CA ALA A 64 -5.69 -14.73 1.11
C ALA A 64 -6.68 -14.05 2.08
N GLN A 65 -7.42 -14.83 2.86
CA GLN A 65 -8.29 -14.32 3.92
C GLN A 65 -7.49 -13.52 4.95
N ARG A 66 -6.33 -14.02 5.38
CA ARG A 66 -5.46 -13.29 6.31
C ARG A 66 -5.00 -11.95 5.75
N LEU A 67 -4.57 -11.93 4.49
CA LEU A 67 -4.13 -10.70 3.82
C LEU A 67 -5.28 -9.69 3.68
N GLN A 68 -6.50 -10.16 3.40
CA GLN A 68 -7.70 -9.32 3.34
C GLN A 68 -8.07 -8.72 4.70
N LEU A 69 -7.89 -9.44 5.81
CA LEU A 69 -8.10 -8.86 7.15
C LEU A 69 -7.13 -7.70 7.42
N MET A 70 -5.92 -7.75 6.87
CA MET A 70 -4.94 -6.67 6.96
C MET A 70 -5.17 -5.53 5.95
N ALA A 71 -6.22 -5.60 5.13
CA ALA A 71 -6.57 -4.53 4.19
C ALA A 71 -6.92 -3.21 4.90
N SER A 72 -7.42 -3.28 6.15
CA SER A 72 -7.81 -2.13 6.96
C SER A 72 -6.66 -1.35 7.57
N VAL A 73 -5.44 -1.89 7.57
CA VAL A 73 -4.27 -1.25 8.19
C VAL A 73 -3.77 -0.10 7.30
N THR A 74 -3.76 1.12 7.86
CA THR A 74 -3.39 2.36 7.15
C THR A 74 -1.89 2.68 7.21
N GLN A 75 -1.12 1.97 8.03
CA GLN A 75 0.30 2.24 8.18
C GLN A 75 1.07 1.83 6.91
N PRO A 76 1.85 2.75 6.30
CA PRO A 76 2.46 2.53 4.98
C PRO A 76 3.51 1.41 4.98
N LEU A 77 4.19 1.15 6.09
CA LEU A 77 5.13 0.04 6.21
C LEU A 77 4.42 -1.31 6.13
N PHE A 78 3.35 -1.49 6.90
CA PHE A 78 2.54 -2.71 6.86
C PHE A 78 1.82 -2.91 5.53
N GLN A 79 1.40 -1.83 4.86
CA GLN A 79 0.84 -1.92 3.51
C GLN A 79 1.86 -2.45 2.50
N LYS A 80 3.11 -1.96 2.55
CA LYS A 80 4.18 -2.45 1.67
C LYS A 80 4.48 -3.93 1.93
N ASP A 81 4.56 -4.35 3.19
CA ASP A 81 4.84 -5.74 3.54
C ASP A 81 3.65 -6.65 3.15
N ARG A 82 2.41 -6.22 3.39
CA ARG A 82 1.19 -6.89 2.93
C ARG A 82 1.22 -7.13 1.42
N ASN A 83 1.59 -6.12 0.64
CA ASN A 83 1.67 -6.22 -0.82
C ASN A 83 2.76 -7.22 -1.25
N LEU A 84 3.91 -7.24 -0.57
CA LEU A 84 4.95 -8.23 -0.83
C LEU A 84 4.51 -9.66 -0.50
N HIS A 85 3.76 -9.87 0.59
CA HIS A 85 3.18 -11.18 0.90
C HIS A 85 2.16 -11.61 -0.17
N ALA A 86 1.34 -10.70 -0.68
CA ALA A 86 0.41 -11.00 -1.77
C ALA A 86 1.14 -11.39 -3.07
N ASP A 87 2.22 -10.68 -3.43
CA ASP A 87 3.08 -11.03 -4.56
C ASP A 87 3.75 -12.40 -4.36
N LEU A 88 4.22 -12.71 -3.15
CA LEU A 88 4.79 -14.01 -2.83
C LEU A 88 3.77 -15.14 -2.91
N LEU A 89 2.54 -14.90 -2.43
CA LEU A 89 1.45 -15.87 -2.50
C LEU A 89 1.08 -16.18 -3.95
N LEU A 90 0.95 -15.15 -4.78
CA LEU A 90 0.72 -15.31 -6.21
C LEU A 90 1.80 -16.16 -6.87
N LYS A 91 3.08 -15.87 -6.56
CA LYS A 91 4.23 -16.63 -7.07
C LYS A 91 4.18 -18.10 -6.64
N CYS A 92 3.92 -18.38 -5.36
CA CYS A 92 3.83 -19.76 -4.86
C CYS A 92 2.74 -20.55 -5.57
N ILE A 93 1.57 -19.94 -5.82
CA ILE A 93 0.45 -20.58 -6.53
C ILE A 93 0.83 -20.88 -7.98
N GLN A 94 1.49 -19.94 -8.66
CA GLN A 94 1.91 -20.09 -10.05
C GLN A 94 3.00 -21.16 -10.21
N GLU A 95 3.97 -21.21 -9.30
CA GLU A 95 5.07 -22.18 -9.32
C GLU A 95 4.70 -23.53 -8.70
N GLN A 96 3.52 -23.63 -8.10
CA GLN A 96 3.04 -24.78 -7.32
C GLN A 96 4.00 -25.21 -6.18
N ALA A 97 4.81 -24.28 -5.70
CA ALA A 97 5.83 -24.50 -4.69
C ALA A 97 5.63 -23.53 -3.52
N TRP A 98 5.35 -24.07 -2.33
CA TRP A 98 5.24 -23.27 -1.12
C TRP A 98 6.63 -22.95 -0.58
N THR A 99 6.92 -21.66 -0.41
CA THR A 99 8.16 -21.17 0.21
C THR A 99 7.87 -20.52 1.55
N GLU A 100 8.83 -20.56 2.48
CA GLU A 100 8.72 -19.84 3.75
C GLU A 100 8.52 -18.33 3.49
N PRO A 101 7.56 -17.65 4.17
CA PRO A 101 6.76 -18.10 5.32
C PRO A 101 5.39 -18.72 5.01
N LEU A 102 5.05 -18.94 3.73
CA LEU A 102 3.72 -19.41 3.32
C LEU A 102 3.55 -20.93 3.39
N ASP A 103 4.62 -21.65 3.74
CA ASP A 103 4.62 -23.10 4.00
C ASP A 103 3.82 -23.49 5.25
N LYS A 104 3.67 -22.54 6.19
CA LYS A 104 2.94 -22.67 7.45
C LYS A 104 1.56 -22.01 7.39
N HIS A 105 0.74 -22.24 8.42
CA HIS A 105 -0.53 -21.52 8.57
C HIS A 105 -0.29 -20.02 8.82
N PRO A 106 -1.21 -19.15 8.34
CA PRO A 106 -1.10 -17.72 8.59
C PRO A 106 -1.14 -17.42 10.10
N PRO A 107 -0.24 -16.54 10.61
CA PRO A 107 -0.23 -16.21 12.04
C PRO A 107 -1.45 -15.38 12.44
N GLU A 108 -1.94 -15.55 13.67
CA GLU A 108 -3.09 -14.79 14.19
C GLU A 108 -2.74 -13.31 14.49
N GLY A 109 -1.45 -13.01 14.69
CA GLY A 109 -0.91 -11.66 14.93
C GLY A 109 -0.45 -10.91 13.68
N PRO A 110 0.15 -9.71 13.82
CA PRO A 110 0.63 -8.94 12.67
C PRO A 110 1.52 -9.78 11.75
N LEU A 111 1.44 -9.54 10.43
CA LEU A 111 2.24 -10.29 9.47
C LEU A 111 3.74 -10.14 9.78
N PRO A 112 4.50 -11.24 9.86
CA PRO A 112 5.94 -11.15 10.02
C PRO A 112 6.54 -10.49 8.78
N CYS A 113 7.60 -9.71 8.99
CA CYS A 113 8.37 -9.15 7.89
C CYS A 113 9.01 -10.29 7.09
N LEU A 114 8.94 -10.20 5.76
CA LEU A 114 9.57 -11.18 4.89
C LEU A 114 11.10 -11.16 5.07
N PRO A 115 11.77 -12.31 4.94
CA PRO A 115 13.23 -12.34 4.88
C PRO A 115 13.75 -11.38 3.80
N ARG A 116 14.81 -10.62 4.12
CA ARG A 116 15.31 -9.52 3.26
C ARG A 116 15.60 -9.97 1.83
N HIS A 117 16.17 -11.16 1.65
CA HIS A 117 16.49 -11.69 0.32
C HIS A 117 15.23 -11.98 -0.52
N VAL A 118 14.16 -12.52 0.10
CA VAL A 118 12.86 -12.74 -0.55
C VAL A 118 12.23 -11.41 -0.94
N ALA A 119 12.17 -10.46 -0.01
CA ALA A 119 11.63 -9.12 -0.27
C ALA A 119 12.38 -8.41 -1.41
N CYS A 120 13.72 -8.50 -1.44
CA CYS A 120 14.53 -7.95 -2.53
C CYS A 120 14.23 -8.62 -3.87
N SER A 121 14.11 -9.95 -3.92
CA SER A 121 13.77 -10.68 -5.14
C SER A 121 12.40 -10.29 -5.68
N LEU A 122 11.39 -10.16 -4.81
CA LEU A 122 10.04 -9.77 -5.20
C LEU A 122 9.99 -8.34 -5.72
N ARG A 123 10.67 -7.40 -5.05
CA ARG A 123 10.79 -6.00 -5.51
C ARG A 123 11.46 -5.91 -6.87
N LYS A 124 12.52 -6.70 -7.10
CA LYS A 124 13.21 -6.77 -8.40
C LYS A 124 12.26 -7.30 -9.49
N ALA A 125 11.62 -8.44 -9.26
CA ALA A 125 10.66 -9.02 -10.21
C ALA A 125 9.49 -8.08 -10.52
N ARG A 126 9.02 -7.32 -9.51
CA ARG A 126 7.99 -6.29 -9.67
C ARG A 126 8.46 -5.14 -10.55
N ALA A 127 9.66 -4.61 -10.29
CA ALA A 127 10.25 -3.56 -11.11
C ALA A 127 10.45 -4.01 -12.57
N GLU A 128 10.84 -5.27 -12.78
CA GLU A 128 10.95 -5.89 -14.10
C GLU A 128 9.60 -6.00 -14.80
N ARG A 129 8.54 -6.45 -14.12
CA ARG A 129 7.16 -6.47 -14.67
C ARG A 129 6.70 -5.07 -15.10
N LEU A 130 6.90 -4.07 -14.25
CA LEU A 130 6.53 -2.68 -14.57
C LEU A 130 7.34 -2.13 -15.76
N ARG A 131 8.63 -2.46 -15.84
CA ARG A 131 9.48 -2.12 -16.99
C ARG A 131 8.98 -2.80 -18.27
N ALA A 132 8.60 -4.08 -18.19
CA ALA A 132 8.08 -4.84 -19.32
C ALA A 132 6.74 -4.28 -19.83
N SER A 133 5.82 -3.91 -18.94
CA SER A 133 4.55 -3.28 -19.31
C SER A 133 4.77 -1.91 -19.98
N ARG A 134 5.76 -1.14 -19.52
CA ARG A 134 6.11 0.13 -20.14
C ARG A 134 6.69 -0.04 -21.55
N SER A 135 7.47 -1.09 -21.79
CA SER A 135 7.97 -1.38 -23.14
C SER A 135 6.89 -1.89 -24.09
N GLN A 136 5.90 -2.67 -23.60
CA GLN A 136 4.80 -3.14 -24.43
C GLN A 136 3.91 -1.99 -24.93
N GLY A 137 3.67 -0.96 -24.11
CA GLY A 137 2.84 0.19 -24.49
C GLY A 137 3.41 1.08 -25.61
N CYS A 138 4.69 0.91 -25.98
CA CYS A 138 5.33 1.75 -27.01
C CYS A 138 5.48 1.03 -28.37
N ALA A 139 5.34 -0.30 -28.40
CA ALA A 139 5.53 -1.10 -29.61
C ALA A 139 4.28 -1.20 -30.50
N GLU A 140 3.09 -0.86 -29.98
CA GLU A 140 1.82 -0.99 -30.71
C GLU A 140 1.33 0.35 -31.32
N VAL A 141 2.29 1.16 -31.80
CA VAL A 141 2.02 2.17 -32.84
C VAL A 141 2.97 1.95 -34.01
N GLN A 142 3.29 0.68 -34.29
CA GLN A 142 3.74 0.31 -35.62
C GLN A 142 2.50 0.30 -36.51
N ARG A 143 2.18 1.50 -37.00
CA ARG A 143 1.21 1.77 -38.06
C ARG A 143 1.29 0.65 -39.11
N PRO A 144 0.20 -0.10 -39.37
CA PRO A 144 0.08 -0.92 -40.56
C PRO A 144 -0.18 -0.01 -41.78
N SER A 145 0.67 1.00 -41.99
CA SER A 145 0.50 2.01 -43.03
C SER A 145 1.05 1.59 -44.39
N ASP A 146 1.84 0.52 -44.46
CA ASP A 146 2.43 0.11 -45.75
C ASP A 146 1.66 -1.03 -46.44
N SER A 147 0.63 -1.60 -45.80
CA SER A 147 -0.17 -2.68 -46.40
C SER A 147 -1.56 -2.27 -46.89
N LEU A 148 -2.00 -1.02 -46.62
CA LEU A 148 -3.26 -0.48 -47.16
C LEU A 148 -3.08 0.35 -48.45
N ALA A 149 -1.84 0.72 -48.80
CA ALA A 149 -1.55 1.41 -50.06
C ALA A 149 -1.78 0.55 -51.32
N MET A 150 -1.86 -0.78 -51.20
CA MET A 150 -2.22 -1.69 -52.32
C MET A 150 -3.71 -2.02 -52.40
N ALA A 151 -4.53 -1.67 -51.42
CA ALA A 151 -5.97 -1.96 -51.43
C ALA A 151 -6.84 -0.76 -51.85
N ALA A 152 -6.30 0.47 -51.81
CA ALA A 152 -7.04 1.70 -52.16
C ALA A 152 -6.96 2.11 -53.64
N ALA A 153 -6.37 1.29 -54.52
CA ALA A 153 -6.34 1.53 -55.97
C ALA A 153 -7.59 1.01 -56.73
N ALA A 154 -8.55 0.36 -56.05
CA ALA A 154 -9.69 -0.29 -56.70
C ALA A 154 -11.05 0.46 -56.55
N ALA A 155 -11.10 1.58 -55.83
CA ALA A 155 -12.37 2.26 -55.54
C ALA A 155 -12.32 3.77 -55.83
N VAL A 156 -11.98 4.12 -57.08
CA VAL A 156 -12.27 5.44 -57.65
C VAL A 156 -13.40 5.27 -58.66
N SER A 157 -14.65 5.43 -58.21
CA SER A 157 -15.75 5.92 -59.05
C SER A 157 -16.93 6.30 -58.15
N GLY A 158 -17.15 7.60 -57.96
CA GLY A 158 -18.22 8.08 -57.08
C GLY A 158 -18.13 9.57 -56.80
N LYS A 159 -18.23 10.38 -57.85
CA LYS A 159 -18.44 11.84 -57.81
C LYS A 159 -19.77 12.14 -57.08
N PRO A 160 -19.79 13.11 -56.16
CA PRO A 160 -20.66 14.26 -56.41
C PRO A 160 -20.03 15.61 -56.04
N GLU A 161 -20.18 16.53 -56.99
CA GLU A 161 -20.19 17.97 -56.80
C GLU A 161 -21.31 18.38 -55.82
N ALA A 162 -21.02 19.29 -54.90
CA ALA A 162 -21.74 20.57 -54.80
C ALA A 162 -21.03 21.50 -53.81
N ARG A 163 -21.05 22.78 -54.20
CA ARG A 163 -20.25 23.92 -53.73
C ARG A 163 -20.83 24.59 -52.47
N SER A 164 -20.08 25.58 -51.98
CA SER A 164 -20.51 26.82 -51.28
C SER A 164 -20.14 26.83 -49.79
N SER A 165 -19.54 27.85 -49.17
CA SER A 165 -19.06 29.17 -49.59
C SER A 165 -18.03 29.66 -48.55
N VAL A 166 -17.19 30.58 -49.01
CA VAL A 166 -16.06 31.25 -48.37
C VAL A 166 -16.49 32.06 -47.12
N GLY A 167 -15.70 31.95 -46.06
CA GLY A 167 -15.70 32.86 -44.91
C GLY A 167 -14.32 32.87 -44.26
N LEU A 168 -13.54 33.91 -44.55
CA LEU A 168 -12.21 34.17 -43.99
C LEU A 168 -12.29 34.32 -42.47
N GLY A 169 -11.70 33.38 -41.74
CA GLY A 169 -11.44 33.44 -40.32
C GLY A 169 -10.26 32.54 -40.01
N MET A 170 -9.29 33.07 -39.28
CA MET A 170 -8.00 32.48 -38.91
C MET A 170 -8.05 30.95 -38.67
N PRO A 171 -7.01 30.18 -39.09
CA PRO A 171 -6.95 28.76 -38.82
C PRO A 171 -6.76 28.53 -37.31
N GLU A 172 -7.87 28.45 -36.58
CA GLU A 172 -7.90 27.75 -35.31
C GLU A 172 -7.57 26.29 -35.64
N VAL A 173 -6.34 25.89 -35.32
CA VAL A 173 -5.91 24.50 -35.41
C VAL A 173 -6.67 23.72 -34.35
N SER A 174 -7.94 23.46 -34.63
CA SER A 174 -8.77 22.51 -33.89
C SER A 174 -8.15 21.15 -34.18
N VAL A 175 -7.25 20.74 -33.29
CA VAL A 175 -6.70 19.40 -33.24
C VAL A 175 -7.87 18.48 -32.92
N ALA A 176 -8.63 18.11 -33.95
CA ALA A 176 -9.71 17.17 -33.86
C ALA A 176 -9.14 15.92 -33.19
N ALA A 177 -9.61 15.66 -31.96
CA ALA A 177 -9.13 14.54 -31.17
C ALA A 177 -9.20 13.27 -32.04
N PRO A 178 -8.13 12.45 -32.07
CA PRO A 178 -8.10 11.26 -32.91
C PRO A 178 -9.40 10.45 -32.72
N PRO A 179 -10.04 9.93 -33.78
CA PRO A 179 -11.37 9.31 -33.71
C PRO A 179 -11.48 8.17 -32.68
N ALA A 180 -10.36 7.57 -32.28
CA ALA A 180 -10.28 6.62 -31.18
C ALA A 180 -10.70 7.21 -29.80
N TYR A 181 -10.38 8.47 -29.52
CA TYR A 181 -10.76 9.13 -28.27
C TYR A 181 -12.24 9.50 -28.22
N ALA A 182 -12.87 9.78 -29.37
CA ALA A 182 -14.30 10.04 -29.42
C ALA A 182 -15.12 8.79 -29.05
N ALA A 183 -14.72 7.62 -29.55
CA ALA A 183 -15.35 6.34 -29.19
C ALA A 183 -15.16 6.00 -27.69
N LEU A 184 -13.97 6.27 -27.13
CA LEU A 184 -13.72 6.08 -25.71
C LEU A 184 -14.56 7.03 -24.85
N ALA A 185 -14.64 8.31 -25.22
CA ALA A 185 -15.45 9.30 -24.52
C ALA A 185 -16.94 8.93 -24.52
N ALA A 186 -17.47 8.45 -25.65
CA ALA A 186 -18.84 7.96 -25.74
C ALA A 186 -19.09 6.76 -24.81
N ARG A 187 -18.13 5.82 -24.73
CA ARG A 187 -18.24 4.66 -23.83
C ARG A 187 -18.18 5.05 -22.36
N VAL A 188 -17.32 6.01 -22.00
CA VAL A 188 -17.23 6.54 -20.62
C VAL A 188 -18.55 7.22 -20.24
N ALA A 189 -19.09 8.10 -21.10
CA ALA A 189 -20.38 8.74 -20.87
C ALA A 189 -21.53 7.74 -20.68
N HIS A 190 -21.53 6.65 -21.46
CA HIS A 190 -22.51 5.57 -21.31
C HIS A 190 -22.40 4.85 -19.96
N LEU A 191 -21.17 4.50 -19.53
CA LEU A 191 -20.92 3.84 -18.24
C LEU A 191 -21.28 4.74 -17.04
N GLU A 192 -21.06 6.05 -17.16
CA GLU A 192 -21.47 7.02 -16.14
C GLU A 192 -22.99 7.08 -16.00
N LEU A 193 -23.72 7.09 -17.12
CA LEU A 193 -25.18 7.05 -17.12
C LEU A 193 -25.70 5.76 -16.47
N GLN A 194 -25.11 4.62 -16.81
CA GLN A 194 -25.48 3.32 -16.23
C GLN A 194 -25.20 3.27 -14.71
N ASN A 195 -24.05 3.78 -14.27
CA ASN A 195 -23.75 3.89 -12.83
C ASN A 195 -24.75 4.78 -12.09
N LYS A 196 -25.15 5.90 -12.70
CA LYS A 196 -26.19 6.79 -12.15
C LYS A 196 -27.53 6.07 -12.02
N GLN A 197 -27.89 5.24 -13.01
CA GLN A 197 -29.10 4.42 -12.96
C GLN A 197 -29.04 3.35 -11.86
N LEU A 198 -27.93 2.62 -11.73
CA LEU A 198 -27.73 1.62 -10.68
C LEU A 198 -27.82 2.24 -9.28
N ARG A 199 -27.25 3.44 -9.08
CA ARG A 199 -27.36 4.17 -7.81
C ARG A 199 -28.80 4.53 -7.48
N ARG A 200 -29.62 4.92 -8.47
CA ARG A 200 -31.06 5.16 -8.28
C ARG A 200 -31.78 3.86 -7.88
N GLN A 201 -31.50 2.76 -8.55
CA GLN A 201 -32.09 1.45 -8.23
C GLN A 201 -31.73 0.98 -6.81
N LEU A 202 -30.49 1.17 -6.38
CA LEU A 202 -30.08 0.85 -5.01
C LEU A 202 -30.78 1.73 -3.98
N LEU A 203 -30.99 3.01 -4.28
CA LEU A 203 -31.74 3.93 -3.42
C LEU A 203 -33.21 3.53 -3.33
N GLU A 204 -33.83 3.16 -4.46
CA GLU A 204 -35.19 2.64 -4.53
C GLU A 204 -35.34 1.33 -3.77
N ALA A 205 -34.40 0.39 -3.93
CA ALA A 205 -34.40 -0.88 -3.19
C ALA A 205 -34.23 -0.67 -1.68
N ARG A 206 -33.43 0.31 -1.27
CA ARG A 206 -33.25 0.69 0.14
C ARG A 206 -34.50 1.36 0.73
N ASN A 207 -35.16 2.20 -0.05
CA ASN A 207 -36.38 2.90 0.37
C ASN A 207 -37.63 2.03 0.20
N ARG A 208 -37.53 0.90 -0.50
CA ARG A 208 -38.59 -0.09 -0.58
C ARG A 208 -38.82 -0.61 0.85
N PRO A 209 -39.99 -0.33 1.46
CA PRO A 209 -40.28 -0.86 2.78
C PRO A 209 -40.13 -2.37 2.67
N GLY A 210 -39.17 -2.92 3.43
CA GLY A 210 -38.92 -4.36 3.45
C GLY A 210 -40.25 -5.06 3.72
N PRO A 211 -40.52 -6.21 3.06
CA PRO A 211 -41.79 -6.92 3.22
C PRO A 211 -42.04 -7.06 4.71
N GLU A 212 -43.09 -6.34 5.13
CA GLU A 212 -43.56 -6.19 6.48
C GLU A 212 -43.33 -7.49 7.24
N ALA A 213 -42.52 -7.43 8.29
CA ALA A 213 -42.14 -8.58 9.08
C ALA A 213 -43.41 -9.31 9.48
N ARG A 214 -43.72 -10.40 8.75
CA ARG A 214 -44.85 -11.26 9.09
C ARG A 214 -44.72 -11.56 10.57
N PRO A 215 -45.79 -11.34 11.38
CA PRO A 215 -45.75 -11.56 12.81
C PRO A 215 -45.17 -12.95 13.04
N ARG A 216 -44.00 -12.97 13.68
CA ARG A 216 -43.27 -14.20 13.98
C ARG A 216 -44.21 -15.09 14.77
N THR A 217 -44.76 -16.10 14.13
CA THR A 217 -45.42 -17.18 14.83
C THR A 217 -44.41 -17.77 15.81
N PRO A 218 -44.78 -17.94 17.09
CA PRO A 218 -43.88 -18.46 18.10
C PRO A 218 -43.39 -19.84 17.66
N ARG A 219 -42.10 -19.93 17.40
CA ARG A 219 -41.44 -21.16 16.98
C ARG A 219 -41.61 -22.19 18.11
N PRO A 220 -42.20 -23.37 17.86
CA PRO A 220 -42.34 -24.40 18.88
C PRO A 220 -40.94 -24.78 19.38
N ARG A 221 -40.76 -24.71 20.69
CA ARG A 221 -39.54 -25.12 21.39
C ARG A 221 -39.27 -26.59 21.07
N THR A 222 -38.28 -26.84 20.21
CA THR A 222 -37.72 -28.19 20.07
C THR A 222 -37.01 -28.56 21.38
N PRO A 223 -37.29 -29.75 21.94
CA PRO A 223 -36.69 -30.19 23.18
C PRO A 223 -35.16 -30.34 23.04
N ARG A 224 -34.49 -29.82 24.06
CA ARG A 224 -33.05 -29.86 24.31
C ARG A 224 -32.54 -31.31 24.23
N PRO A 225 -31.60 -31.65 23.34
CA PRO A 225 -31.02 -32.98 23.32
C PRO A 225 -30.22 -33.19 24.61
N THR A 226 -30.62 -34.22 25.34
CA THR A 226 -30.03 -34.68 26.59
C THR A 226 -28.59 -35.10 26.36
N LEU A 227 -27.72 -34.64 27.27
CA LEU A 227 -26.32 -35.02 27.38
C LEU A 227 -26.17 -36.54 27.40
N ARG A 228 -25.43 -37.09 26.44
CA ARG A 228 -25.04 -38.50 26.40
C ARG A 228 -23.73 -38.66 27.19
N PRO A 229 -23.65 -39.55 28.18
CA PRO A 229 -22.46 -39.75 28.99
C PRO A 229 -21.37 -40.51 28.22
N ALA A 230 -20.14 -40.29 28.72
CA ALA A 230 -18.87 -40.77 28.22
C ALA A 230 -18.84 -42.25 27.81
N SER A 231 -18.22 -42.53 26.66
CA SER A 231 -17.74 -43.88 26.31
C SER A 231 -16.26 -44.02 26.68
N PRO A 232 -15.87 -45.19 27.23
CA PRO A 232 -14.52 -45.44 27.70
C PRO A 232 -13.55 -45.75 26.55
N ALA A 233 -12.28 -45.45 26.80
CA ALA A 233 -11.14 -45.67 25.93
C ALA A 233 -11.00 -47.14 25.48
N PRO A 234 -10.62 -47.39 24.21
CA PRO A 234 -9.98 -48.64 23.84
C PRO A 234 -8.47 -48.51 24.00
N SER A 235 -7.95 -49.35 24.90
CA SER A 235 -6.55 -49.73 24.97
C SER A 235 -6.10 -50.47 23.71
N ALA A 236 -4.80 -50.29 23.45
CA ALA A 236 -3.85 -51.28 22.94
C ALA A 236 -3.49 -51.29 21.44
N HIS A 237 -2.18 -51.51 21.27
CA HIS A 237 -1.43 -51.97 20.11
C HIS A 237 -1.05 -50.92 19.06
N SER A 238 0.13 -50.32 19.25
CA SER A 238 0.97 -49.94 18.11
C SER A 238 2.31 -50.64 18.21
N ALA A 239 2.49 -51.56 17.26
CA ALA A 239 3.62 -52.44 17.10
C ALA A 239 4.86 -51.68 16.62
N ARG A 240 6.01 -52.16 17.09
CA ARG A 240 7.33 -51.95 16.49
C ARG A 240 7.29 -52.14 14.98
N GLY A 241 7.67 -51.11 14.25
CA GLY A 241 8.06 -51.18 12.84
C GLY A 241 9.34 -50.38 12.65
N ALA A 242 10.48 -50.99 12.95
CA ALA A 242 11.80 -50.45 12.62
C ALA A 242 12.02 -50.61 11.11
N PHE A 243 11.96 -49.51 10.36
CA PHE A 243 12.54 -49.43 9.03
C PHE A 243 13.74 -48.49 9.09
N ALA A 244 14.91 -49.11 9.04
CA ALA A 244 16.19 -48.47 8.76
C ALA A 244 16.23 -48.06 7.28
N ALA A 245 16.65 -46.83 7.01
CA ALA A 245 17.12 -46.39 5.69
C ALA A 245 18.09 -45.19 5.85
N PRO A 246 19.03 -45.01 4.91
CA PRO A 246 20.42 -44.70 5.22
C PRO A 246 20.77 -43.20 5.22
N ALA A 247 21.85 -42.90 5.94
CA ALA A 247 22.51 -41.61 5.99
C ALA A 247 23.02 -41.14 4.61
N PRO A 248 22.93 -39.83 4.29
CA PRO A 248 23.73 -39.24 3.22
C PRO A 248 25.14 -38.87 3.72
N PRO A 249 26.18 -39.00 2.86
CA PRO A 249 27.55 -38.73 3.23
C PRO A 249 27.84 -37.22 3.38
N HIS A 250 28.70 -36.94 4.34
CA HIS A 250 29.38 -35.69 4.57
C HIS A 250 30.12 -35.22 3.30
N SER A 251 29.96 -33.94 2.95
CA SER A 251 30.95 -33.20 2.17
C SER A 251 31.36 -31.99 2.99
N GLU A 252 32.51 -32.15 3.64
CA GLU A 252 33.28 -31.11 4.27
C GLU A 252 33.94 -30.24 3.18
N ALA A 253 33.84 -28.92 3.32
CA ALA A 253 34.86 -28.00 2.83
C ALA A 253 34.92 -26.79 3.78
N PRO A 254 36.08 -26.47 4.36
CA PRO A 254 36.23 -25.45 5.38
C PRO A 254 36.73 -24.14 4.77
N CYS A 255 36.07 -23.01 5.09
CA CYS A 255 36.67 -21.69 4.94
C CYS A 255 36.64 -20.96 6.29
N LYS A 256 37.80 -21.00 6.92
CA LYS A 256 38.21 -20.19 8.07
C LYS A 256 38.29 -18.71 7.65
N ALA A 257 37.82 -17.82 8.51
CA ALA A 257 38.62 -16.70 9.06
C ALA A 257 37.76 -15.82 10.01
N PRO A 258 38.23 -15.52 11.23
CA PRO A 258 37.62 -14.57 12.16
C PRO A 258 38.44 -13.28 12.31
N LEU A 259 37.79 -12.16 12.67
CA LEU A 259 38.40 -10.99 13.32
C LEU A 259 37.27 -10.20 14.04
N ALA A 260 37.23 -10.29 15.37
CA ALA A 260 37.73 -9.27 16.33
C ALA A 260 36.80 -8.05 16.42
N ALA A 261 35.95 -7.95 17.45
CA ALA A 261 36.24 -7.47 18.81
C ALA A 261 36.59 -5.97 18.87
N ALA A 262 35.67 -5.17 19.44
CA ALA A 262 35.98 -3.97 20.19
C ALA A 262 34.82 -3.62 21.13
N HIS A 263 34.97 -3.97 22.40
CA HIS A 263 34.24 -3.41 23.52
C HIS A 263 34.81 -2.01 23.81
N ALA A 264 33.96 -1.02 24.05
CA ALA A 264 34.34 0.23 24.68
C ALA A 264 33.42 0.46 25.88
N THR A 265 33.96 0.19 27.06
CA THR A 265 33.47 0.61 28.37
C THR A 265 33.87 2.07 28.61
N ALA A 266 32.94 2.89 29.08
CA ALA A 266 33.26 4.14 29.77
C ALA A 266 32.25 4.37 30.91
N ALA A 267 32.76 4.29 32.14
CA ALA A 267 32.12 4.75 33.37
C ALA A 267 32.30 6.28 33.52
N HIS A 268 31.62 6.85 34.53
CA HIS A 268 31.75 8.16 35.20
C HIS A 268 30.38 8.86 35.22
N SER A 269 29.91 9.56 36.27
CA SER A 269 30.19 9.64 37.70
C SER A 269 29.01 10.46 38.27
N THR A 270 28.58 10.08 39.46
CA THR A 270 27.53 10.72 40.27
C THR A 270 27.95 12.12 40.74
N THR A 271 27.06 13.12 40.64
CA THR A 271 27.01 14.24 41.60
C THR A 271 25.58 14.74 41.77
N ALA A 272 25.11 14.67 43.02
CA ALA A 272 23.89 15.26 43.51
C ALA A 272 24.09 16.73 43.90
N ALA A 273 23.06 17.56 43.73
CA ALA A 273 22.83 18.75 44.55
C ALA A 273 21.35 19.19 44.46
N ALA A 274 20.84 19.66 45.58
CA ALA A 274 19.44 19.81 45.93
C ALA A 274 18.90 21.26 45.75
N HIS A 275 17.62 21.39 46.10
CA HIS A 275 16.89 22.58 46.57
C HIS A 275 16.08 23.44 45.58
N ALA A 276 14.75 23.20 45.64
CA ALA A 276 13.72 24.06 46.23
C ALA A 276 13.16 25.30 45.49
N ALA A 277 11.83 25.41 45.67
CA ALA A 277 10.95 26.59 45.64
C ALA A 277 10.21 26.92 44.33
N ASP A 278 8.90 26.76 44.43
CA ASP A 278 7.83 27.12 43.48
C ASP A 278 7.29 28.53 43.83
N PRO A 279 7.21 29.47 42.86
CA PRO A 279 6.07 30.40 42.80
C PRO A 279 5.62 30.77 41.36
N PRO A 280 4.47 31.46 41.19
CA PRO A 280 3.51 31.14 40.14
C PRO A 280 3.60 31.94 38.83
N ALA A 281 3.13 31.25 37.78
CA ALA A 281 2.50 31.69 36.54
C ALA A 281 2.66 33.17 36.11
N ARG A 282 3.63 33.40 35.21
CA ARG A 282 3.57 34.45 34.19
C ARG A 282 3.90 33.84 32.82
N VAL A 283 2.95 33.89 31.90
CA VAL A 283 3.11 33.47 30.50
C VAL A 283 4.07 34.45 29.82
N ARG A 284 5.35 34.09 29.80
CA ARG A 284 6.42 34.80 29.10
C ARG A 284 6.76 33.95 27.87
N ALA A 285 6.79 34.56 26.69
CA ALA A 285 7.28 33.89 25.49
C ALA A 285 8.74 33.49 25.73
N GLU A 286 8.94 32.21 26.03
CA GLU A 286 10.22 31.63 26.38
C GLU A 286 11.04 31.53 25.10
N VAL A 287 12.10 32.36 25.01
CA VAL A 287 13.13 32.23 24.00
C VAL A 287 13.78 30.87 24.22
N GLN A 288 13.38 29.87 23.44
CA GLN A 288 13.93 28.52 23.51
C GLN A 288 15.42 28.59 23.15
N GLY A 289 16.27 28.45 24.17
CA GLY A 289 17.71 28.31 24.00
C GLY A 289 18.06 27.04 23.21
N PRO A 290 19.33 26.88 22.80
CA PRO A 290 19.79 25.72 22.04
C PRO A 290 19.42 24.42 22.77
N VAL A 291 18.61 23.59 22.10
CA VAL A 291 18.13 22.32 22.63
C VAL A 291 19.32 21.38 22.77
N SER A 292 19.67 21.00 24.00
CA SER A 292 20.75 20.04 24.26
C SER A 292 20.32 18.63 23.88
N ALA A 293 21.26 17.80 23.44
CA ALA A 293 21.00 16.41 23.10
C ALA A 293 20.44 15.65 24.31
N PRO A 294 19.42 14.78 24.13
CA PRO A 294 18.88 13.98 25.23
C PRO A 294 19.98 13.05 25.78
N GLY A 295 19.97 12.85 27.11
CA GLY A 295 20.92 11.97 27.82
C GLY A 295 20.75 10.48 27.48
N PRO A 296 21.47 9.56 28.15
CA PRO A 296 21.30 8.12 27.93
C PRO A 296 19.87 7.66 28.27
N PRO A 297 19.37 6.59 27.64
CA PRO A 297 18.03 6.07 27.92
C PRO A 297 17.92 5.60 29.38
N PRO A 298 16.75 5.78 30.01
CA PRO A 298 16.52 5.35 31.39
C PRO A 298 16.56 3.81 31.51
N PRO A 299 16.85 3.28 32.72
CA PRO A 299 16.92 1.83 32.95
C PRO A 299 15.57 1.15 32.70
N GLU A 300 15.63 -0.12 32.28
CA GLU A 300 14.45 -0.94 32.01
C GLU A 300 13.57 -1.08 33.26
N GLY A 301 12.28 -0.79 33.13
CA GLY A 301 11.28 -0.88 34.22
C GLY A 301 10.64 0.45 34.62
N ASP A 302 11.24 1.59 34.24
CA ASP A 302 10.62 2.91 34.43
C ASP A 302 9.95 3.37 33.12
N THR A 303 8.70 2.95 32.94
CA THR A 303 7.90 3.29 31.77
C THR A 303 7.66 4.80 31.65
N GLU A 304 7.57 5.52 32.75
CA GLU A 304 7.30 6.95 32.74
C GLU A 304 8.54 7.75 32.32
N ALA A 305 9.72 7.40 32.85
CA ALA A 305 10.98 7.98 32.41
C ALA A 305 11.24 7.72 30.92
N PHE A 306 10.90 6.52 30.43
CA PHE A 306 11.05 6.19 29.01
C PHE A 306 10.15 7.04 28.11
N LEU A 307 8.89 7.29 28.52
CA LEU A 307 8.00 8.18 27.77
C LEU A 307 8.53 9.62 27.73
N ARG A 308 9.02 10.16 28.85
CA ARG A 308 9.65 11.50 28.86
C ARG A 308 10.90 11.55 27.99
N TYR A 309 11.69 10.48 27.96
CA TYR A 309 12.85 10.36 27.09
C TYR A 309 12.45 10.40 25.60
N LEU A 310 11.36 9.71 25.22
CA LEU A 310 10.84 9.75 23.85
C LEU A 310 10.37 11.16 23.46
N ASP A 311 9.68 11.88 24.35
CA ASP A 311 9.26 13.26 24.09
C ASP A 311 10.47 14.19 23.90
N ALA A 312 11.48 14.08 24.76
CA ALA A 312 12.72 14.84 24.63
C ALA A 312 13.48 14.51 23.33
N PHE A 313 13.50 13.23 22.94
CA PHE A 313 14.12 12.77 21.70
C PHE A 313 13.39 13.30 20.45
N GLN A 314 12.05 13.28 20.46
CA GLN A 314 11.26 13.82 19.34
C GLN A 314 11.48 15.32 19.18
N ASN A 315 11.51 16.09 20.27
CA ASN A 315 11.79 17.52 20.24
C ASN A 315 13.21 17.80 19.69
N TYR A 316 14.20 17.06 20.16
CA TYR A 316 15.57 17.18 19.67
C TYR A 316 15.67 16.84 18.17
N ALA A 317 15.08 15.73 17.73
CA ALA A 317 15.06 15.36 16.32
C ALA A 317 14.37 16.43 15.46
N GLY A 318 13.23 16.96 15.92
CA GLY A 318 12.54 18.07 15.24
C GLY A 318 13.44 19.29 15.07
N SER A 319 14.23 19.65 16.09
CA SER A 319 15.16 20.77 16.02
C SER A 319 16.29 20.58 15.01
N LEU A 320 16.75 19.35 14.78
CA LEU A 320 17.80 19.04 13.80
C LEU A 320 17.31 19.18 12.35
N PHE A 321 16.02 18.96 12.11
CA PHE A 321 15.40 19.05 10.77
C PHE A 321 14.72 20.39 10.50
N ALA A 322 14.67 21.28 11.49
CA ALA A 322 14.18 22.63 11.27
C ALA A 322 15.14 23.35 10.29
N PRO A 323 14.65 23.84 9.13
CA PRO A 323 15.49 24.57 8.20
C PRO A 323 16.06 25.78 8.93
N LYS A 324 17.39 25.90 8.96
CA LYS A 324 18.06 27.11 9.41
C LYS A 324 17.62 28.23 8.46
N LEU A 325 16.64 29.01 8.90
CA LEU A 325 16.31 30.27 8.27
C LEU A 325 17.45 31.21 8.64
N ASP A 326 18.52 31.19 7.84
CA ASP A 326 19.61 32.14 7.92
C ASP A 326 19.00 33.55 7.78
N SER A 327 19.03 34.32 8.87
CA SER A 327 18.57 35.71 8.95
C SER A 327 19.69 36.67 8.55
#